data_AF-A0A6P1BR54-F1
#
_entry.id   AF-A0A6P1BR54-F1
#
_cell.length_a   1.000
_cell.length_b   1.000
_cell.length_c   1.000
_cell.angle_alpha   90.00
_cell.angle_beta   90.00
_cell.angle_gamma   90.00
#
_symmetry.space_group_name_H-M   'P 1'
#
loop_
_entity.id
_entity.type
_entity.pdbx_description
1 polymer ?
#
loop_
_entity_poly.entity_id
_entity_poly.type
_entity_poly.pdbx_seq_one_letter_code
_entity_poly.pdbx_strand_id
1 'polypeptide(L)'
;MIAMTTLGQLIDFYVADPNSGLSNLSYRARENSRRYLRRIKAEKGACPVEAINSSMLVYWNQMWGRDGKNATARALKWQLTSLFAYGAISKQDTKCMELLEAIKGIHNGTVARPTAKLSIEQAKAIIAKAHEWGAHSIAFVQALQFETPLTQRDCLGEYVPLEYPGYTNVIWRGMKWLHGLRWSEVSDDLVLRRRNLELDLKNAPLVLAELDYWRDFRRGDSPVIISEATALPWIASEFRRKWRRIADAARVPASLRNMDS
;
A
#
# COMPACT_ATOMS: atom_id res chain seq x y z
N MET A 1 2.87 -10.69 -36.38
CA MET A 1 2.55 -10.97 -34.97
C MET A 1 3.79 -11.58 -34.33
N ILE A 2 4.28 -11.03 -33.21
CA ILE A 2 5.35 -11.71 -32.45
C ILE A 2 4.67 -12.83 -31.68
N ALA A 3 4.97 -14.08 -32.02
CA ALA A 3 4.43 -15.23 -31.30
C ALA A 3 4.92 -15.18 -29.85
N MET A 4 3.98 -15.14 -28.90
CA MET A 4 4.30 -15.28 -27.48
C MET A 4 4.65 -16.73 -27.21
N THR A 5 5.94 -17.03 -27.04
CA THR A 5 6.38 -18.40 -26.81
C THR A 5 6.42 -18.76 -25.33
N THR A 6 6.71 -17.80 -24.43
CA THR A 6 6.91 -18.07 -23.00
C THR A 6 6.21 -17.07 -22.09
N LEU A 7 5.98 -17.49 -20.84
CA LEU A 7 5.42 -16.62 -19.79
C LEU A 7 6.29 -15.38 -19.54
N GLY A 8 7.61 -15.50 -19.68
CA GLY A 8 8.54 -14.38 -19.54
C GLY A 8 8.31 -13.30 -20.61
N GLN A 9 8.09 -13.71 -21.86
CA GLN A 9 7.76 -12.78 -22.95
C GLN A 9 6.40 -12.12 -22.74
N LEU A 10 5.39 -12.86 -22.27
CA LEU A 10 4.09 -12.29 -21.91
C LEU A 10 4.24 -11.18 -20.85
N ILE A 11 5.06 -11.43 -19.82
CA ILE A 11 5.36 -10.43 -18.78
C ILE A 11 6.02 -9.20 -19.39
N ASP A 12 6.99 -9.38 -20.29
CA ASP A 12 7.69 -8.26 -20.93
C ASP A 12 6.74 -7.41 -21.77
N PHE A 13 5.85 -8.03 -22.55
CA PHE A 13 4.81 -7.30 -23.27
C PHE A 13 3.87 -6.56 -22.32
N TYR A 14 3.39 -7.23 -21.27
CA TYR A 14 2.50 -6.61 -20.29
C TYR A 14 3.13 -5.40 -19.59
N VAL A 15 4.42 -5.47 -19.26
CA VAL A 15 5.13 -4.39 -18.57
C VAL A 15 5.45 -3.21 -19.50
N ALA A 16 5.75 -3.49 -20.76
CA ALA A 16 6.10 -2.47 -21.75
C ALA A 16 4.88 -1.76 -22.35
N ASP A 17 3.70 -2.39 -22.32
CA ASP A 17 2.51 -1.85 -22.94
C ASP A 17 1.89 -0.70 -22.12
N PRO A 18 1.84 0.53 -22.67
CA PRO A 18 1.27 1.69 -22.00
C PRO A 18 -0.25 1.59 -21.79
N ASN A 19 -0.93 0.67 -22.48
CA ASN A 19 -2.36 0.42 -22.35
C ASN A 19 -2.68 -0.79 -21.46
N SER A 20 -1.67 -1.44 -20.88
CA SER A 20 -1.87 -2.55 -19.95
C SER A 20 -2.57 -2.10 -18.67
N GLY A 21 -3.24 -3.03 -17.97
CA GLY A 21 -3.77 -2.73 -16.64
C GLY A 21 -2.70 -2.27 -15.62
N LEU A 22 -1.42 -2.54 -15.87
CA LEU A 22 -0.31 -2.11 -15.02
C LEU A 22 -0.04 -0.61 -15.10
N SER A 23 -0.18 0.00 -16.28
CA SER A 23 0.07 1.43 -16.48
C SER A 23 -0.97 2.29 -15.74
N ASN A 24 -2.20 1.81 -15.63
CA ASN A 24 -3.30 2.49 -14.94
C ASN A 24 -3.20 2.47 -13.40
N LEU A 25 -2.28 1.69 -12.83
CA LEU A 25 -2.09 1.64 -11.37
C LEU A 25 -1.36 2.89 -10.86
N SER A 26 -1.64 3.27 -9.61
CA SER A 26 -0.82 4.25 -8.89
C SER A 26 0.63 3.80 -8.79
N TYR A 27 1.56 4.74 -8.61
CA TYR A 27 3.01 4.44 -8.55
C TYR A 27 3.34 3.25 -7.64
N ARG A 28 2.91 3.28 -6.38
CA ARG A 28 3.22 2.22 -5.41
C ARG A 28 2.55 0.88 -5.74
N ALA A 29 1.31 0.92 -6.23
CA ALA A 29 0.62 -0.30 -6.68
C ALA A 29 1.34 -0.92 -7.89
N ARG A 30 1.79 -0.08 -8.84
CA ARG A 30 2.59 -0.50 -9.99
C ARG A 30 3.91 -1.12 -9.59
N GLU A 31 4.64 -0.52 -8.65
CA GLU A 31 5.94 -1.06 -8.20
C GLU A 31 5.77 -2.38 -7.43
N ASN A 32 4.72 -2.49 -6.61
CA ASN A 32 4.37 -3.76 -5.97
C ASN A 32 4.06 -4.85 -6.99
N SER A 33 3.25 -4.54 -8.03
CA SER A 33 2.97 -5.48 -9.12
C SER A 33 4.24 -5.87 -9.86
N ARG A 34 5.11 -4.91 -10.22
CA ARG A 34 6.41 -5.18 -10.86
C ARG A 34 7.28 -6.13 -10.03
N ARG A 35 7.33 -5.97 -8.71
CA ARG A 35 8.07 -6.89 -7.83
C ARG A 35 7.54 -8.32 -7.92
N TYR A 36 6.22 -8.52 -7.91
CA TYR A 36 5.63 -9.86 -8.07
C TYR A 36 5.84 -10.42 -9.48
N LEU A 37 5.70 -9.59 -10.53
CA LEU A 37 5.98 -9.99 -11.91
C LEU A 37 7.44 -10.43 -12.11
N ARG A 38 8.40 -9.70 -11.54
CA ARG A 38 9.83 -10.11 -11.55
C ARG A 38 10.01 -11.48 -10.90
N ARG A 39 9.32 -11.75 -9.80
CA ARG A 39 9.37 -13.05 -9.12
C ARG A 39 8.78 -14.17 -10.00
N ILE A 40 7.60 -13.95 -10.60
CA ILE A 40 7.00 -14.91 -11.53
C ILE A 40 7.95 -15.17 -12.71
N LYS A 41 8.52 -14.11 -13.28
CA LYS A 41 9.48 -14.22 -14.39
C LYS A 41 10.71 -15.03 -14.00
N ALA A 42 11.28 -14.78 -12.83
CA ALA A 42 12.45 -15.52 -12.34
C ALA A 42 12.13 -17.01 -12.10
N GLU A 43 10.98 -17.33 -11.51
CA GLU A 43 10.64 -18.71 -11.14
C GLU A 43 10.03 -19.53 -12.28
N LYS A 44 9.28 -18.89 -13.18
CA LYS A 44 8.40 -19.54 -14.19
C LYS A 44 8.48 -18.94 -15.59
N GLY A 45 9.32 -17.91 -15.80
CA GLY A 45 9.36 -17.18 -17.07
C GLY A 45 9.78 -18.01 -18.28
N ALA A 46 10.60 -19.05 -18.09
CA ALA A 46 11.00 -19.96 -19.17
C ALA A 46 9.88 -20.93 -19.62
N CYS A 47 8.78 -21.02 -18.86
CA CYS A 47 7.68 -21.93 -19.20
C CYS A 47 7.00 -21.47 -20.48
N PRO A 48 6.86 -22.35 -21.50
CA PRO A 48 6.02 -22.06 -22.66
C PRO A 48 4.58 -21.82 -22.23
N VAL A 49 3.90 -20.82 -22.79
CA VAL A 49 2.50 -20.50 -22.44
C VAL A 49 1.60 -21.69 -22.75
N GLU A 50 1.83 -22.35 -23.89
CA GLU A 50 1.11 -23.54 -24.34
C GLU A 50 1.24 -24.74 -23.39
N ALA A 51 2.36 -24.84 -22.68
CA ALA A 51 2.59 -25.94 -21.74
C ALA A 51 1.87 -25.73 -20.40
N ILE A 52 1.40 -24.51 -20.10
CA ILE A 52 0.73 -24.22 -18.84
C ILE A 52 -0.67 -24.85 -18.85
N ASN A 53 -1.01 -25.54 -17.76
CA ASN A 53 -2.32 -26.13 -17.53
C ASN A 53 -2.83 -25.84 -16.10
N SER A 54 -4.07 -26.22 -15.82
CA SER A 54 -4.71 -26.01 -14.52
C SER A 54 -3.95 -26.65 -13.37
N SER A 55 -3.44 -27.87 -13.54
CA SER A 55 -2.65 -28.58 -12.52
C SER A 55 -1.36 -27.84 -12.16
N MET A 56 -0.67 -27.28 -13.16
CA MET A 56 0.52 -26.45 -12.94
C MET A 56 0.19 -25.17 -12.16
N LEU A 57 -0.90 -24.49 -12.51
CA LEU A 57 -1.33 -23.29 -11.80
C LEU A 57 -1.70 -23.57 -10.34
N VAL A 58 -2.38 -24.70 -10.07
CA VAL A 58 -2.68 -25.17 -8.71
C VAL A 58 -1.39 -25.42 -7.94
N TYR A 59 -0.45 -26.15 -8.55
CA TYR A 59 0.85 -26.45 -7.95
C TYR A 59 1.64 -25.17 -7.63
N TRP A 60 1.70 -24.20 -8.55
CA TRP A 60 2.38 -22.92 -8.32
C TRP A 60 1.74 -22.15 -7.16
N ASN A 61 0.42 -22.10 -7.12
CA ASN A 61 -0.30 -21.41 -6.06
C ASN A 61 -0.05 -22.05 -4.68
N GLN A 62 -0.06 -23.39 -4.60
CA GLN A 62 0.27 -24.13 -3.38
C GLN A 62 1.72 -23.90 -2.95
N MET A 63 2.67 -23.98 -3.89
CA MET A 63 4.10 -23.70 -3.66
C MET A 63 4.31 -22.31 -3.06
N TRP A 64 3.64 -21.29 -3.62
CA TRP A 64 3.73 -19.93 -3.10
C TRP A 64 3.05 -19.72 -1.75
N GLY A 65 2.08 -20.57 -1.40
CA GLY A 65 1.33 -20.53 -0.14
C GLY A 65 2.00 -21.26 1.01
N ARG A 66 3.08 -22.02 0.76
CA ARG A 66 3.83 -22.76 1.79
C ARG A 66 4.29 -21.83 2.93
N ASP A 67 4.45 -22.40 4.12
CA ASP A 67 4.86 -21.69 5.36
C ASP A 67 3.90 -20.55 5.75
N GLY A 68 2.60 -20.68 5.47
CA GLY A 68 1.61 -19.65 5.79
C GLY A 68 1.65 -18.42 4.89
N LYS A 69 2.35 -18.46 3.74
CA LYS A 69 2.49 -17.35 2.79
C LYS A 69 1.26 -17.16 1.88
N ASN A 70 0.06 -17.44 2.38
CA ASN A 70 -1.20 -17.37 1.64
C ASN A 70 -1.47 -15.99 0.99
N ALA A 71 -1.08 -14.91 1.67
CA ALA A 71 -1.19 -13.55 1.10
C ALA A 71 -0.30 -13.36 -0.13
N THR A 72 0.89 -13.96 -0.12
CA THR A 72 1.83 -13.91 -1.25
C THR A 72 1.33 -14.76 -2.42
N ALA A 73 0.84 -15.97 -2.14
CA ALA A 73 0.20 -16.82 -3.15
C ALA A 73 -0.96 -16.09 -3.84
N ARG A 74 -1.83 -15.45 -3.05
CA ARG A 74 -2.94 -14.65 -3.56
C ARG A 74 -2.48 -13.49 -4.44
N ALA A 75 -1.43 -12.77 -4.04
CA ALA A 75 -0.88 -11.68 -4.83
C ALA A 75 -0.29 -12.16 -6.16
N LEU A 76 0.47 -13.25 -6.16
CA LEU A 76 1.05 -13.85 -7.36
C LEU A 76 -0.02 -14.42 -8.29
N LYS A 77 -1.03 -15.10 -7.74
CA LYS A 77 -2.23 -15.52 -8.48
C LYS A 77 -2.90 -14.34 -9.18
N TRP A 78 -3.10 -13.23 -8.45
CA TRP A 78 -3.70 -12.03 -9.03
C TRP A 78 -2.88 -11.46 -10.20
N GLN A 79 -1.55 -11.43 -10.09
CA GLN A 79 -0.70 -11.02 -11.22
C GLN A 79 -0.85 -11.95 -12.43
N LEU A 80 -0.89 -13.28 -12.23
CA LEU A 80 -1.16 -14.22 -13.32
C LEU A 80 -2.53 -13.98 -13.95
N THR A 81 -3.57 -13.71 -13.15
CA THR A 81 -4.89 -13.35 -13.66
C THR A 81 -4.82 -12.10 -14.55
N SER A 82 -4.12 -11.05 -14.11
CA SER A 82 -3.93 -9.83 -14.91
C SER A 82 -3.13 -10.08 -16.20
N LEU A 83 -2.10 -10.93 -16.15
CA LEU A 83 -1.30 -11.30 -17.32
C LEU A 83 -2.11 -12.09 -18.35
N PHE A 84 -2.87 -13.10 -17.92
CA PHE A 84 -3.70 -13.90 -18.82
C PHE A 84 -4.86 -13.08 -19.39
N ALA A 85 -5.46 -12.18 -18.61
CA ALA A 85 -6.44 -11.24 -19.14
C ALA A 85 -5.83 -10.31 -20.21
N TYR A 86 -4.62 -9.82 -20.01
CA TYR A 86 -3.90 -9.04 -21.02
C TYR A 86 -3.61 -9.86 -22.28
N GLY A 87 -3.10 -11.08 -22.17
CA GLY A 87 -2.85 -11.95 -23.32
C GLY A 87 -4.13 -12.28 -24.09
N ALA A 88 -5.22 -12.59 -23.38
CA ALA A 88 -6.52 -12.87 -23.96
C ALA A 88 -7.10 -11.68 -24.74
N ILE A 89 -7.07 -10.48 -24.15
CA ILE A 89 -7.74 -9.30 -24.72
C ILE A 89 -6.83 -8.58 -25.72
N SER A 90 -5.60 -8.24 -25.31
CA SER A 90 -4.71 -7.38 -26.08
C SER A 90 -3.91 -8.15 -27.13
N LYS A 91 -3.69 -9.46 -26.95
CA LYS A 91 -2.96 -10.31 -27.91
C LYS A 91 -3.86 -11.33 -28.61
N GLN A 92 -5.14 -11.43 -28.21
CA GLN A 92 -6.11 -12.38 -28.77
C GLN A 92 -5.61 -13.84 -28.71
N ASP A 93 -4.84 -14.15 -27.67
CA ASP A 93 -4.23 -15.46 -27.49
C ASP A 93 -5.22 -16.44 -26.84
N THR A 94 -5.61 -17.48 -27.58
CA THR A 94 -6.59 -18.49 -27.14
C THR A 94 -6.12 -19.21 -25.88
N LYS A 95 -4.82 -19.49 -25.77
CA LYS A 95 -4.29 -20.17 -24.59
C LYS A 95 -4.44 -19.31 -23.33
N CYS A 96 -4.21 -18.01 -23.44
CA CYS A 96 -4.44 -17.08 -22.35
C CYS A 96 -5.92 -17.01 -21.93
N MET A 97 -6.87 -17.16 -22.85
CA MET A 97 -8.30 -17.26 -22.53
C MET A 97 -8.59 -18.50 -21.68
N GLU A 98 -8.07 -19.67 -22.09
CA GLU A 98 -8.20 -20.93 -21.32
C GLU A 98 -7.59 -20.81 -19.92
N LEU A 99 -6.38 -20.24 -19.84
CA LEU A 99 -5.66 -20.07 -18.57
C LEU A 99 -6.36 -19.08 -17.63
N LEU A 100 -7.03 -18.07 -18.18
CA LEU A 100 -7.83 -17.13 -17.41
C LEU A 100 -9.04 -17.81 -16.75
N GLU A 101 -9.70 -18.74 -17.44
CA GLU A 101 -10.77 -19.53 -16.84
C GLU A 101 -10.22 -20.52 -15.80
N ALA A 102 -9.13 -21.23 -16.14
CA ALA A 102 -8.50 -22.17 -15.22
C ALA A 102 -8.06 -21.53 -13.89
N ILE A 103 -7.50 -20.32 -13.94
CA ILE A 103 -7.01 -19.64 -12.73
C ILE A 103 -8.15 -19.16 -11.81
N LYS A 104 -9.34 -18.87 -12.36
CA LYS A 104 -10.51 -18.47 -11.55
C LYS A 104 -10.92 -19.57 -10.58
N GLY A 105 -10.86 -20.83 -11.00
CA GLY A 105 -11.20 -22.01 -10.19
C GLY A 105 -10.23 -22.34 -9.04
N ILE A 106 -9.07 -21.68 -8.97
CA ILE A 106 -8.07 -21.95 -7.92
C ILE A 106 -8.47 -21.27 -6.61
N HIS A 107 -8.88 -22.03 -5.61
CA HIS A 107 -9.17 -21.47 -4.29
C HIS A 107 -7.89 -21.21 -3.49
N ASN A 108 -7.74 -19.98 -2.99
CA ASN A 108 -6.79 -19.69 -1.93
C ASN A 108 -7.50 -19.98 -0.61
N GLY A 109 -6.87 -20.74 0.29
CA GLY A 109 -7.39 -20.94 1.64
C GLY A 109 -7.76 -19.59 2.27
N THR A 110 -8.88 -19.55 2.97
CA THR A 110 -9.38 -18.32 3.58
C THR A 110 -8.35 -17.82 4.59
N VAL A 111 -7.64 -16.74 4.25
CA VAL A 111 -6.90 -15.99 5.26
C VAL A 111 -7.95 -15.32 6.12
N ALA A 112 -8.13 -15.80 7.35
CA ALA A 112 -8.97 -15.12 8.32
C ALA A 112 -8.58 -13.64 8.32
N ARG A 113 -9.53 -12.75 8.01
CA ARG A 113 -9.27 -11.32 8.15
C ARG A 113 -8.90 -11.11 9.63
N PRO A 114 -7.76 -10.51 9.96
CA PRO A 114 -7.53 -10.04 11.31
C PRO A 114 -8.64 -9.04 11.62
N THR A 115 -9.62 -9.47 12.42
CA THR A 115 -10.79 -8.67 12.83
C THR A 115 -10.50 -7.82 14.05
N ALA A 116 -9.32 -7.97 14.66
CA ALA A 116 -8.95 -7.24 15.85
C ALA A 116 -8.75 -5.76 15.48
N LYS A 117 -9.75 -4.94 15.82
CA LYS A 117 -9.62 -3.48 15.84
C LYS A 117 -8.86 -3.10 17.11
N LEU A 118 -8.02 -2.07 16.99
CA LEU A 118 -7.37 -1.45 18.13
C LEU A 118 -8.45 -0.93 19.10
N SER A 119 -8.30 -1.17 20.40
CA SER A 119 -9.17 -0.53 21.40
C SER A 119 -8.72 0.92 21.66
N ILE A 120 -9.61 1.74 22.23
CA ILE A 120 -9.25 3.12 22.63
C ILE A 120 -8.09 3.14 23.63
N GLU A 121 -8.07 2.19 24.58
CA GLU A 121 -6.99 2.09 25.57
C GLU A 121 -5.64 1.72 24.92
N GLN A 122 -5.66 0.85 23.90
CA GLN A 122 -4.45 0.55 23.14
C GLN A 122 -3.99 1.73 22.29
N ALA A 123 -4.92 2.51 21.70
CA ALA A 123 -4.59 3.73 20.97
C ALA A 123 -3.92 4.76 21.89
N LYS A 124 -4.52 5.01 23.07
CA LYS A 124 -3.94 5.89 24.11
C LYS A 124 -2.58 5.41 24.59
N ALA A 125 -2.41 4.11 24.81
CA ALA A 125 -1.12 3.55 25.23
C ALA A 125 -0.01 3.76 24.18
N ILE A 126 -0.34 3.60 22.88
CA ILE A 126 0.59 3.90 21.79
C ILE A 126 0.93 5.39 21.75
N ILE A 127 -0.08 6.26 21.84
CA ILE A 127 0.09 7.73 21.85
C ILE A 127 1.01 8.16 23.00
N ALA A 128 0.71 7.73 24.22
CA ALA A 128 1.51 8.05 25.40
C ALA A 128 2.97 7.58 25.25
N LYS A 129 3.17 6.34 24.77
CA LYS A 129 4.51 5.80 24.54
C LYS A 129 5.25 6.52 23.41
N ALA A 130 4.55 6.94 22.36
CA ALA A 130 5.13 7.72 21.28
C ALA A 130 5.64 9.07 21.78
N HIS A 131 4.89 9.76 22.63
CA HIS A 131 5.35 11.01 23.26
C HIS A 131 6.56 10.81 24.17
N GLU A 132 6.57 9.77 25.01
CA GLU A 132 7.72 9.41 25.84
C GLU A 132 9.02 9.25 25.01
N TRP A 133 8.88 8.79 23.76
CA TRP A 133 10.00 8.58 22.84
C TRP A 133 10.25 9.75 21.89
N GLY A 134 9.59 10.90 22.10
CA GLY A 134 9.70 12.08 21.23
C GLY A 134 9.18 11.85 19.80
N ALA A 135 8.29 10.87 19.60
CA ALA A 135 7.71 10.51 18.31
C ALA A 135 6.28 11.07 18.16
N HIS A 136 6.13 12.37 18.39
CA HIS A 136 4.84 13.08 18.38
C HIS A 136 4.05 12.90 17.08
N SER A 137 4.73 12.76 15.94
CA SER A 137 4.10 12.56 14.62
C SER A 137 3.44 11.19 14.52
N ILE A 138 4.00 10.20 15.21
CA ILE A 138 3.41 8.86 15.30
C ILE A 138 2.20 8.88 16.21
N ALA A 139 2.25 9.60 17.33
CA ALA A 139 1.10 9.82 18.20
C ALA A 139 -0.06 10.46 17.42
N PHE A 140 0.24 11.51 16.67
CA PHE A 140 -0.78 12.22 15.89
C PHE A 140 -1.40 11.38 14.78
N VAL A 141 -0.60 10.63 14.03
CA VAL A 141 -1.13 9.68 13.03
C VAL A 141 -1.97 8.59 13.69
N GLN A 142 -1.57 8.09 14.86
CA GLN A 142 -2.34 7.09 15.59
C GLN A 142 -3.72 7.62 16.01
N ALA A 143 -3.80 8.88 16.47
CA ALA A 143 -5.06 9.53 16.79
C ALA A 143 -5.94 9.69 15.54
N LEU A 144 -5.38 10.24 14.45
CA LEU A 144 -6.09 10.42 13.17
C LEU A 144 -6.66 9.09 12.66
N GLN A 145 -5.85 8.04 12.62
CA GLN A 145 -6.28 6.73 12.12
C GLN A 145 -7.28 6.00 13.03
N PHE A 146 -7.34 6.37 14.30
CA PHE A 146 -8.30 5.78 15.24
C PHE A 146 -9.67 6.45 15.15
N GLU A 147 -9.72 7.79 15.03
CA GLU A 147 -10.95 8.57 15.09
C GLU A 147 -11.50 9.00 13.72
N THR A 148 -10.71 8.85 12.65
CA THR A 148 -11.10 9.24 11.30
C THR A 148 -10.95 8.07 10.31
N PRO A 149 -11.61 8.12 9.14
CA PRO A 149 -11.43 7.14 8.07
C PRO A 149 -10.10 7.28 7.30
N LEU A 150 -9.17 8.15 7.72
CA LEU A 150 -7.93 8.42 6.99
C LEU A 150 -6.96 7.25 7.07
N THR A 151 -6.58 6.70 5.92
CA THR A 151 -5.58 5.62 5.81
C THR A 151 -4.17 6.09 6.20
N GLN A 152 -3.23 5.17 6.46
CA GLN A 152 -1.81 5.53 6.65
C GLN A 152 -1.28 6.29 5.44
N ARG A 153 -1.70 5.91 4.23
CA ARG A 153 -1.33 6.61 3.01
C ARG A 153 -1.92 8.02 2.99
N ASP A 154 -3.15 8.21 3.43
CA ASP A 154 -3.76 9.54 3.47
C ASP A 154 -3.01 10.44 4.46
N CYS A 155 -2.63 9.94 5.63
CA CYS A 155 -1.85 10.71 6.60
C CYS A 155 -0.43 11.02 6.11
N LEU A 156 0.33 9.98 5.73
CA LEU A 156 1.77 10.08 5.48
C LEU A 156 2.11 10.48 4.05
N GLY A 157 1.23 10.22 3.08
CA GLY A 157 1.52 10.33 1.67
C GLY A 157 2.50 9.28 1.15
N GLU A 158 3.10 9.59 -0.01
CA GLU A 158 4.10 8.75 -0.65
C GLU A 158 5.12 9.58 -1.42
N TYR A 159 6.38 9.12 -1.40
CA TYR A 159 7.42 9.62 -2.28
C TYR A 159 7.34 8.90 -3.62
N VAL A 160 7.27 9.67 -4.70
CA VAL A 160 7.22 9.21 -6.09
C VAL A 160 8.32 9.88 -6.92
N PRO A 161 8.70 9.32 -8.08
CA PRO A 161 9.65 9.95 -8.99
C PRO A 161 9.18 11.34 -9.46
N LEU A 162 10.12 12.23 -9.81
CA LEU A 162 9.82 13.63 -10.17
C LEU A 162 8.89 13.74 -11.37
N GLU A 163 9.02 12.83 -12.33
CA GLU A 163 8.22 12.73 -13.55
C GLU A 163 6.77 12.29 -13.31
N TYR A 164 6.45 11.75 -12.14
CA TYR A 164 5.10 11.30 -11.83
C TYR A 164 4.13 12.50 -11.78
N PRO A 165 2.92 12.46 -12.35
CA PRO A 165 2.03 13.64 -12.33
C PRO A 165 1.71 14.14 -10.91
N GLY A 166 1.67 15.47 -10.75
CA GLY A 166 1.33 16.13 -9.47
C GLY A 166 2.36 17.17 -9.03
N TYR A 167 1.87 18.20 -8.35
CA TYR A 167 2.69 19.29 -7.82
C TYR A 167 2.89 19.13 -6.30
N THR A 168 4.07 19.52 -5.83
CA THR A 168 4.43 19.56 -4.40
C THR A 168 5.64 20.45 -4.20
N ASN A 169 5.69 21.11 -3.05
CA ASN A 169 6.84 21.86 -2.56
C ASN A 169 7.85 20.99 -1.79
N VAL A 170 7.63 19.66 -1.70
CA VAL A 170 8.50 18.76 -0.94
C VAL A 170 9.20 17.77 -1.86
N ILE A 171 10.53 17.91 -1.94
CA ILE A 171 11.43 17.05 -2.73
C ILE A 171 12.51 16.51 -1.80
N TRP A 172 12.78 15.21 -1.91
CA TRP A 172 13.84 14.55 -1.15
C TRP A 172 14.47 13.43 -1.97
N ARG A 173 15.80 13.43 -2.08
CA ARG A 173 16.59 12.41 -2.80
C ARG A 173 16.09 12.12 -4.23
N GLY A 174 15.77 13.17 -4.99
CA GLY A 174 15.28 13.03 -6.36
C GLY A 174 13.86 12.43 -6.47
N MET A 175 13.12 12.42 -5.37
CA MET A 175 11.71 12.01 -5.31
C MET A 175 10.89 13.18 -4.79
N LYS A 176 9.61 13.24 -5.17
CA LYS A 176 8.67 14.24 -4.68
C LYS A 176 7.59 13.59 -3.84
N TRP A 177 7.11 14.32 -2.84
CA TRP A 177 6.10 13.82 -1.91
C TRP A 177 4.69 14.24 -2.30
N LEU A 178 3.79 13.27 -2.48
CA LEU A 178 2.39 13.48 -2.86
C LEU A 178 1.42 12.76 -1.93
N HIS A 179 0.14 13.15 -2.02
CA HIS A 179 -1.00 12.45 -1.43
C HIS A 179 -1.04 12.31 0.11
N GLY A 180 -0.13 12.93 0.85
CA GLY A 180 -0.25 12.99 2.31
C GLY A 180 -0.97 14.25 2.77
N LEU A 181 -1.35 14.26 4.05
CA LEU A 181 -2.18 15.29 4.64
C LEU A 181 -1.43 16.63 4.69
N ARG A 182 -2.07 17.72 4.26
CA ARG A 182 -1.50 19.08 4.28
C ARG A 182 -2.29 20.02 5.17
N TRP A 183 -1.61 21.01 5.74
CA TRP A 183 -2.24 22.01 6.61
C TRP A 183 -3.25 22.89 5.86
N SER A 184 -3.08 23.08 4.55
CA SER A 184 -4.06 23.74 3.67
C SER A 184 -5.39 22.99 3.55
N GLU A 185 -5.41 21.68 3.83
CA GLU A 185 -6.61 20.86 3.85
C GLU A 185 -7.40 21.02 5.17
N VAL A 186 -6.81 21.64 6.20
CA VAL A 186 -7.44 21.86 7.52
C VAL A 186 -7.75 23.34 7.72
N SER A 187 -9.04 23.68 7.81
CA SER A 187 -9.47 25.06 8.06
C SER A 187 -9.19 25.53 9.49
N ASP A 188 -9.31 26.83 9.74
CA ASP A 188 -9.16 27.39 11.09
C ASP A 188 -10.22 26.87 12.07
N ASP A 189 -11.42 26.58 11.56
CA ASP A 189 -12.48 25.90 12.32
C ASP A 189 -12.24 24.40 12.57
N LEU A 190 -11.04 23.89 12.27
CA LEU A 190 -10.65 22.49 12.38
C LEU A 190 -11.50 21.54 11.51
N VAL A 191 -11.97 22.01 10.36
CA VAL A 191 -12.63 21.18 9.36
C VAL A 191 -11.60 20.70 8.35
N LEU A 192 -11.37 19.40 8.29
CA LEU A 192 -10.53 18.75 7.29
C LEU A 192 -11.35 18.50 6.01
N ARG A 193 -10.91 19.08 4.89
CA ARG A 193 -11.50 18.89 3.56
C ARG A 193 -10.49 18.27 2.60
N ARG A 194 -10.81 17.09 2.08
CA ARG A 194 -9.93 16.36 1.19
C ARG A 194 -10.69 15.46 0.24
N ARG A 195 -10.47 15.62 -1.07
CA ARG A 195 -11.21 14.87 -2.11
C ARG A 195 -12.72 15.01 -1.85
N ASN A 196 -13.41 13.90 -1.58
CA ASN A 196 -14.84 13.86 -1.27
C ASN A 196 -15.11 13.65 0.24
N LEU A 197 -14.13 13.94 1.09
CA LEU A 197 -14.19 13.78 2.54
C LEU A 197 -14.19 15.15 3.22
N GLU A 198 -15.17 15.40 4.07
CA GLU A 198 -15.24 16.55 4.97
C GLU A 198 -15.43 16.02 6.39
N LEU A 199 -14.54 16.40 7.31
CA LEU A 199 -14.54 15.95 8.70
C LEU A 199 -14.37 17.14 9.64
N ASP A 200 -15.28 17.29 10.58
CA ASP A 200 -15.08 18.21 11.70
C ASP A 200 -14.21 17.52 12.77
N LEU A 201 -12.94 17.94 12.87
CA LEU A 201 -11.97 17.37 13.81
C LEU A 201 -12.32 17.70 15.26
N LYS A 202 -13.28 18.62 15.53
CA LYS A 202 -13.79 18.86 16.89
C LYS A 202 -14.47 17.62 17.49
N ASN A 203 -14.93 16.70 16.65
CA ASN A 203 -15.52 15.43 17.07
C ASN A 203 -14.50 14.31 17.32
N ALA A 204 -13.20 14.61 17.20
CA ALA A 204 -12.10 13.66 17.33
C ALA A 204 -11.21 14.07 18.54
N PRO A 205 -11.57 13.68 19.78
CA PRO A 205 -10.90 14.17 20.99
C PRO A 205 -9.41 13.78 21.11
N LEU A 206 -9.00 12.61 20.62
CA LEU A 206 -7.57 12.27 20.56
C LEU A 206 -6.86 13.15 19.55
N VAL A 207 -7.46 13.40 18.38
CA VAL A 207 -6.89 14.30 17.36
C VAL A 207 -6.74 15.72 17.91
N LEU A 208 -7.73 16.22 18.63
CA LEU A 208 -7.67 17.54 19.28
C LEU A 208 -6.53 17.63 20.30
N ALA A 209 -6.39 16.62 21.17
CA ALA A 209 -5.33 16.57 22.17
C ALA A 209 -3.93 16.59 21.51
N GLU A 210 -3.79 15.94 20.36
CA GLU A 210 -2.55 15.97 19.59
C GLU A 210 -2.31 17.32 18.92
N LEU A 211 -3.34 17.95 18.35
CA LEU A 211 -3.22 19.23 17.65
C LEU A 211 -2.60 20.33 18.51
N ASP A 212 -2.79 20.30 19.84
CA ASP A 212 -2.16 21.23 20.77
C ASP A 212 -0.63 21.19 20.73
N TYR A 213 -0.03 20.00 20.51
CA TYR A 213 1.42 19.86 20.31
C TYR A 213 1.90 20.35 18.95
N TRP A 214 0.99 20.51 17.98
CA TRP A 214 1.30 20.82 16.58
C TRP A 214 0.97 22.26 16.17
N ARG A 215 0.39 23.09 17.05
CA ARG A 215 -0.07 24.45 16.73
C ARG A 215 1.00 25.30 16.04
N ASP A 216 2.25 25.24 16.52
CA ASP A 216 3.36 26.06 15.99
C ASP A 216 3.92 25.57 14.64
N PHE A 217 3.53 24.37 14.22
CA PHE A 217 3.98 23.74 12.98
C PHE A 217 2.99 23.95 11.83
N ARG A 218 1.82 24.55 12.08
CA ARG A 218 0.82 24.87 11.05
C ARG A 218 1.32 26.02 10.18
N ARG A 219 1.92 25.68 9.03
CA ARG A 219 2.57 26.64 8.14
C ARG A 219 2.11 26.48 6.70
N GLY A 220 1.22 27.37 6.24
CA GLY A 220 0.77 27.42 4.84
C GLY A 220 0.39 26.04 4.28
N ASP A 221 0.90 25.72 3.09
CA ASP A 221 0.69 24.44 2.42
C ASP A 221 1.76 23.38 2.76
N SER A 222 2.16 23.27 4.02
CA SER A 222 3.14 22.27 4.47
C SER A 222 2.50 20.92 4.81
N PRO A 223 3.25 19.80 4.73
CA PRO A 223 2.80 18.52 5.25
C PRO A 223 2.43 18.61 6.73
N VAL A 224 1.31 17.97 7.12
CA VAL A 224 0.88 17.89 8.52
C VAL A 224 1.81 16.96 9.30
N ILE A 225 2.15 15.81 8.70
CA ILE A 225 2.92 14.77 9.37
C ILE A 225 4.36 14.75 8.83
N ILE A 226 5.30 15.20 9.66
CA ILE A 226 6.74 15.16 9.39
C ILE A 226 7.47 14.33 10.44
N SER A 227 8.61 13.75 10.06
CA SER A 227 9.49 13.04 10.98
C SER A 227 10.30 14.04 11.79
N GLU A 228 10.34 13.86 13.11
CA GLU A 228 11.11 14.71 14.02
C GLU A 228 12.61 14.66 13.71
N ALA A 229 13.09 13.53 13.15
CA ALA A 229 14.50 13.33 12.86
C ALA A 229 14.97 14.06 11.59
N THR A 230 14.07 14.30 10.63
CA THR A 230 14.45 14.83 9.30
C THR A 230 13.72 16.11 8.92
N ALA A 231 12.68 16.50 9.68
CA ALA A 231 11.73 17.55 9.33
C ALA A 231 11.04 17.34 7.96
N LEU A 232 11.07 16.11 7.43
CA LEU A 232 10.47 15.73 6.16
C LEU A 232 9.36 14.71 6.39
N PRO A 233 8.38 14.59 5.48
CA PRO A 233 7.37 13.54 5.55
C PRO A 233 7.98 12.15 5.68
N TRP A 234 7.31 11.29 6.45
CA TRP A 234 7.75 9.93 6.70
C TRP A 234 7.80 9.08 5.43
N ILE A 235 8.82 8.22 5.33
CA ILE A 235 8.76 7.05 4.46
C ILE A 235 7.89 6.01 5.14
N ALA A 236 6.87 5.51 4.44
CA ALA A 236 5.88 4.59 5.01
C ALA A 236 6.49 3.32 5.64
N SER A 237 7.60 2.79 5.11
CA SER A 237 8.29 1.62 5.70
C SER A 237 8.96 1.96 7.03
N GLU A 238 9.58 3.13 7.13
CA GLU A 238 10.24 3.59 8.35
C GLU A 238 9.21 3.92 9.44
N PHE A 239 8.12 4.59 9.05
CA PHE A 239 6.99 4.84 9.95
C PHE A 239 6.46 3.53 10.53
N ARG A 240 6.13 2.54 9.69
CA ARG A 240 5.61 1.24 10.15
C ARG A 240 6.56 0.54 11.11
N ARG A 241 7.86 0.57 10.81
CA ARG A 241 8.89 -0.01 11.69
C ARG A 241 8.95 0.71 13.04
N LYS A 242 8.93 2.05 13.06
CA LYS A 242 8.98 2.82 14.31
C LYS A 242 7.69 2.68 15.12
N TRP A 243 6.53 2.73 14.45
CA TRP A 243 5.22 2.48 15.06
C TRP A 243 5.17 1.11 15.72
N ARG A 244 5.66 0.04 15.05
CA ARG A 244 5.65 -1.31 15.65
C ARG A 244 6.49 -1.38 16.92
N ARG A 245 7.67 -0.75 16.94
CA ARG A 245 8.52 -0.68 18.16
C ARG A 245 7.81 0.04 19.30
N ILE A 246 7.11 1.14 19.01
CA ILE A 246 6.32 1.87 20.01
C ILE A 246 5.15 1.00 20.51
N ALA A 247 4.44 0.35 19.60
CA ALA A 247 3.33 -0.54 19.95
C ALA A 247 3.79 -1.75 20.79
N ASP A 248 4.97 -2.31 20.50
CA ASP A 248 5.59 -3.37 21.31
C ASP A 248 5.92 -2.87 22.72
N ALA A 249 6.52 -1.68 22.83
CA ALA A 249 6.81 -1.04 24.11
C ALA A 249 5.54 -0.65 24.89
N ALA A 250 4.45 -0.37 24.19
CA ALA A 250 3.11 -0.15 24.74
C ALA A 250 2.35 -1.47 25.01
N ARG A 251 2.98 -2.64 24.84
CA ARG A 251 2.42 -3.99 25.06
C ARG A 251 1.19 -4.29 24.21
N VAL A 252 1.08 -3.68 23.02
CA VAL A 252 0.01 -3.96 22.07
C VAL A 252 0.34 -5.25 21.31
N PRO A 253 -0.57 -6.25 21.26
CA PRO A 253 -0.32 -7.52 20.57
C PRO A 253 0.19 -7.38 19.14
N ALA A 254 1.07 -8.28 18.71
CA ALA A 254 1.63 -8.31 17.35
C ALA A 254 0.59 -8.62 16.26
N SER A 255 -0.55 -9.21 16.65
CA SER A 255 -1.70 -9.42 15.77
C SER A 255 -2.38 -8.12 15.36
N LEU A 256 -2.25 -7.06 16.17
CA LEU A 256 -2.72 -5.71 15.87
C LEU A 256 -1.67 -4.96 15.08
N ARG A 257 -2.11 -4.35 13.99
CA ARG A 257 -1.26 -3.60 13.07
C ARG A 257 -1.79 -2.20 12.91
N ASN A 258 -0.89 -1.27 12.59
CA ASN A 258 -1.30 0.03 12.11
C ASN A 258 -2.10 -0.12 10.82
N MET A 259 -3.01 0.82 10.55
CA MET A 259 -3.80 0.78 9.33
C MET A 259 -2.88 0.69 8.09
N ASP A 260 -3.26 -0.15 7.12
CA ASP A 260 -2.50 -0.46 5.89
C ASP A 260 -1.12 -1.11 6.06
N SER A 261 -0.84 -1.73 7.22
CA SER A 261 0.48 -2.34 7.54
C SER A 261 0.55 -3.86 7.43
#